data_AF-A0AAV3AYE1-F1
#
_entry.id   AF-A0AAV3AYE1-F1
#
_cell.length_a   1.000
_cell.length_b   1.000
_cell.length_c   1.000
_cell.angle_alpha   90.00
_cell.angle_beta   90.00
_cell.angle_gamma   90.00
#
_symmetry.space_group_name_H-M   'P 1'
#
loop_
_entity.id
_entity.type
_entity.pdbx_description
1 polymer ?
#
loop_
_entity_poly.entity_id
_entity_poly.type
_entity_poly.pdbx_seq_one_letter_code
_entity_poly.pdbx_strand_id
1 'polypeptide(L)' 'MASAPVSVSAMRETMDVLLEISRLLNTGLDMETLSICVRLCEQGINPEALSSVIKELRRATEAMKASENMTN' A
#
# COMPACT_ATOMS: atom_id res chain seq x y z
N MET A 1 -15.27 25.31 -17.47
CA MET A 1 -14.73 24.08 -18.10
C MET A 1 -15.15 22.91 -17.22
N ALA A 2 -16.07 22.07 -17.68
CA ALA A 2 -16.62 20.98 -16.89
C ALA A 2 -15.56 19.89 -16.73
N SER A 3 -15.13 19.65 -15.50
CA SER A 3 -14.31 18.50 -15.16
C SER A 3 -15.13 17.24 -15.47
N ALA A 4 -14.74 16.49 -16.49
CA ALA A 4 -15.36 15.21 -16.78
C ALA A 4 -15.29 14.33 -15.51
N PRO A 5 -16.33 13.54 -15.19
CA PRO A 5 -16.23 12.59 -14.09
C PRO A 5 -15.10 11.63 -14.47
N VAL A 6 -14.01 11.64 -13.70
CA VAL A 6 -13.05 10.53 -13.74
C VAL A 6 -13.92 9.30 -13.49
N SER A 7 -14.10 8.50 -14.54
CA SER A 7 -15.02 7.38 -14.48
C SER A 7 -14.47 6.42 -13.43
N VAL A 8 -15.35 5.85 -12.61
CA VAL A 8 -14.96 4.81 -11.63
C VAL A 8 -14.19 3.67 -12.32
N SER A 9 -14.42 3.46 -13.62
CA SER A 9 -13.64 2.57 -14.49
C SER A 9 -12.16 2.97 -14.59
N ALA A 10 -11.85 4.24 -14.88
CA ALA A 10 -10.48 4.71 -15.01
C ALA A 10 -9.69 4.60 -13.70
N MET A 11 -10.34 4.85 -12.55
CA MET A 11 -9.73 4.65 -11.24
C MET A 11 -9.43 3.17 -10.97
N ARG A 12 -10.38 2.28 -11.31
CA ARG A 12 -10.20 0.83 -11.16
C ARG A 12 -9.05 0.32 -12.02
N GLU A 13 -9.01 0.70 -13.30
CA GLU A 13 -7.93 0.33 -14.22
C GLU A 13 -6.56 0.80 -13.71
N THR A 14 -6.48 2.04 -13.21
CA THR A 14 -5.24 2.58 -12.63
C THR A 14 -4.79 1.76 -11.42
N MET A 15 -5.72 1.40 -10.53
CA MET A 15 -5.42 0.59 -9.35
C MET A 15 -5.01 -0.84 -9.71
N ASP A 16 -5.61 -1.43 -10.74
CA ASP A 16 -5.27 -2.77 -11.21
C ASP A 16 -3.83 -2.79 -11.79
N VAL A 17 -3.46 -1.77 -12.56
CA VAL A 17 -2.09 -1.59 -13.07
C VAL A 17 -1.09 -1.41 -11.92
N LEU A 18 -1.41 -0.57 -10.93
CA LEU A 18 -0.54 -0.37 -9.77
C LEU A 18 -0.36 -1.66 -8.96
N LEU A 19 -1.41 -2.47 -8.84
CA LEU A 19 -1.34 -3.77 -8.16
C LEU A 19 -0.47 -4.76 -8.93
N GLU A 20 -0.55 -4.76 -10.26
CA GLU A 20 0.32 -5.58 -11.10
C GLU A 20 1.80 -5.19 -10.94
N ILE A 21 2.10 -3.88 -10.97
CA ILE A 21 3.46 -3.37 -10.70
C ILE A 21 3.94 -3.80 -9.30
N SER A 22 3.08 -3.67 -8.29
CA SER A 22 3.36 -4.10 -6.92
C SER A 22 3.74 -5.59 -6.83
N ARG A 23 3.04 -6.45 -7.58
CA ARG A 23 3.32 -7.88 -7.67
C ARG A 23 4.64 -8.17 -8.38
N LEU A 24 4.90 -7.50 -9.51
CA LEU A 24 6.15 -7.65 -10.26
C LEU A 24 7.38 -7.26 -9.42
N LEU A 25 7.26 -6.20 -8.62
CA LEU A 25 8.31 -5.74 -7.72
C LEU A 25 8.32 -6.47 -6.37
N ASN A 26 7.42 -7.43 -6.18
CA ASN A 26 7.28 -8.23 -4.98
C ASN A 26 7.24 -7.40 -3.68
N THR A 27 6.53 -6.26 -3.71
CA THR A 27 6.44 -5.34 -2.55
C THR A 27 5.64 -5.94 -1.39
N GLY A 28 4.83 -6.97 -1.68
CA GLY A 28 3.98 -7.63 -0.71
C GLY A 28 2.80 -6.77 -0.24
N LEU A 29 2.42 -5.73 -1.00
CA LEU A 29 1.23 -4.92 -0.76
C LEU A 29 0.01 -5.55 -1.45
N ASP A 30 -1.06 -5.73 -0.71
CA ASP A 30 -2.38 -6.14 -1.20
C ASP A 30 -3.20 -4.92 -1.67
N MET A 31 -4.35 -5.18 -2.30
CA MET A 31 -5.17 -4.13 -2.91
C MET A 31 -5.64 -3.07 -1.90
N GLU A 32 -5.97 -3.48 -0.68
CA GLU A 32 -6.40 -2.56 0.37
C GLU A 32 -5.25 -1.65 0.82
N THR A 33 -4.10 -2.23 1.19
CA THR A 33 -2.94 -1.45 1.62
C THR A 33 -2.42 -0.52 0.52
N LEU A 34 -2.42 -0.99 -0.74
CA LEU A 34 -2.00 -0.18 -1.88
C LEU A 34 -2.93 1.04 -2.08
N SER A 35 -4.25 0.85 -1.98
CA SER A 35 -5.23 1.94 -2.06
C SER A 35 -5.01 2.99 -0.97
N ILE A 36 -4.72 2.56 0.26
CA ILE A 36 -4.37 3.47 1.36
C ILE A 36 -3.09 4.24 1.04
N CYS A 37 -2.05 3.56 0.55
CA CYS A 37 -0.79 4.21 0.20
C CYS A 37 -0.97 5.28 -0.89
N VAL A 38 -1.77 4.98 -1.91
CA VAL A 38 -2.11 5.95 -2.97
C VAL A 38 -2.81 7.17 -2.38
N ARG A 39 -3.82 6.97 -1.52
CA ARG A 39 -4.53 8.07 -0.86
C ARG A 39 -3.62 8.95 -0.01
N LEU A 40 -2.69 8.34 0.74
CA LEU A 40 -1.71 9.08 1.55
C LEU A 40 -0.76 9.88 0.66
N CYS A 41 -0.27 9.30 -0.43
CA CYS A 41 0.54 10.01 -1.42
C CYS A 41 -0.22 11.17 -2.08
N GLU A 42 -1.51 10.99 -2.41
CA GLU A 42 -2.38 12.05 -2.93
C GLU A 42 -2.54 13.22 -1.94
N GLN A 43 -2.43 12.96 -0.63
CA GLN A 43 -2.44 13.99 0.42
C GLN A 43 -1.08 14.70 0.59
N GLY A 44 -0.08 14.35 -0.22
CA GLY A 44 1.25 14.97 -0.18
C GLY A 44 2.22 14.33 0.81
N ILE A 45 1.91 13.13 1.33
CA ILE A 45 2.84 12.39 2.18
C ILE A 45 4.02 11.90 1.33
N ASN A 46 5.24 12.04 1.86
CA ASN A 46 6.44 11.56 1.21
C ASN A 46 6.41 10.01 1.08
N PRO A 47 6.45 9.45 -0.14
CA PRO A 47 6.42 8.00 -0.37
C PRO A 47 7.59 7.27 0.29
N GLU A 48 8.77 7.89 0.40
CA GLU A 48 9.93 7.28 1.05
C GLU A 48 9.70 7.11 2.55
N ALA A 49 9.18 8.15 3.21
CA ALA A 49 8.84 8.10 4.63
C ALA A 49 7.73 7.07 4.90
N LEU A 50 6.69 7.04 4.06
CA LEU A 50 5.62 6.06 4.14
C LEU A 50 6.16 4.62 4.02
N SER A 51 7.09 4.39 3.08
CA SER A 51 7.72 3.07 2.91
C SER A 51 8.50 2.62 4.15
N SER A 52 9.19 3.55 4.83
CA SER A 52 9.94 3.28 6.05
C SER A 52 9.01 2.85 7.18
N VAL A 53 7.89 3.57 7.36
CA VAL A 53 6.87 3.24 8.36
C VAL A 53 6.26 1.86 8.09
N ILE A 54 5.88 1.56 6.84
CA ILE A 54 5.31 0.25 6.48
C ILE A 54 6.30 -0.89 6.79
N LYS A 55 7.58 -0.72 6.44
CA LYS A 55 8.62 -1.71 6.72
C LYS A 55 8.82 -1.93 8.23
N GLU A 56 8.79 -0.85 9.01
CA GLU A 56 8.93 -0.91 10.46
C GLU A 56 7.75 -1.63 11.12
N LEU A 57 6.52 -1.29 10.74
CA LEU A 57 5.31 -1.96 11.24
C LEU A 57 5.29 -3.45 10.92
N ARG A 58 5.70 -3.84 9.71
CA ARG A 58 5.83 -5.26 9.33
C ARG A 58 6.84 -6.00 10.21
N ARG A 59 8.04 -5.43 10.39
CA ARG A 59 9.07 -6.00 11.27
C ARG A 59 8.61 -6.14 12.72
N ALA A 60 7.96 -5.11 13.26
CA ALA A 60 7.43 -5.16 14.63
C ALA A 60 6.38 -6.26 14.79
N THR A 61 5.49 -6.42 13.80
CA THR A 61 4.45 -7.46 13.79
C THR A 61 5.06 -8.86 13.71
N GLU A 62 6.06 -9.06 12.87
CA GLU A 62 6.79 -10.33 12.75
C GLU A 62 7.54 -10.68 14.03
N ALA A 63 8.21 -9.71 14.66
CA ALA A 63 8.89 -9.89 15.93
C ALA A 63 7.91 -10.26 17.05
N MET A 64 6.74 -9.63 17.09
CA MET A 64 5.70 -9.92 18.06
C MET A 64 5.16 -11.36 17.90
N LYS A 65 4.83 -11.78 16.67
CA LYS A 65 4.42 -13.16 16.37
C LYS A 65 5.50 -14.19 16.72
N ALA A 66 6.77 -13.88 16.47
CA ALA A 66 7.88 -14.76 16.82
C ALA A 66 8.02 -14.92 18.34
N SER A 67 7.80 -13.84 19.10
CA SER A 67 7.84 -13.89 20.57
C SER A 67 6.68 -14.71 21.15
N GLU A 68 5.47 -14.58 20.60
CA GLU A 68 4.29 -15.36 21.01
C GLU A 68 4.50 -16.86 20.79
N ASN A 69 5.13 -17.24 19.68
CA ASN A 69 5.43 -18.64 19.36
C ASN A 69 6.51 -19.27 20.27
N MET A 70 7.35 -18.46 20.93
CA MET A 70 8.38 -18.96 21.86
C MET A 70 7.81 -19.21 23.27
N THR A 71 6.64 -18.64 23.57
CA THR A 71 5.97 -18.76 24.87
C THR A 71 4.93 -19.89 24.94
N ASN A 72 4.67 -20.60 23.83
CA ASN A 72 3.79 -21.78 23.74
C ASN A 72 4.60 -23.07 23.60
#